data_AF-A0A535BIZ3-F1
#
_entry.id   AF-A0A535BIZ3-F1
#
_cell.length_a   1.000
_cell.length_b   1.000
_cell.length_c   1.000
_cell.angle_alpha   90.00
_cell.angle_beta   90.00
_cell.angle_gamma   90.00
#
_symmetry.space_group_name_H-M   'P 1'
#
loop_
_entity.id
_entity.type
_entity.pdbx_description
1 polymer ?
#
loop_
_entity_poly.entity_id
_entity_poly.type
_entity_poly.pdbx_seq_one_letter_code
_entity_poly.pdbx_strand_id
1 'polypeptide(L)'
;MAKPATNKKLNTKPTAQASLRGGPNWPLFVLALLGMAVSAYLTYSSWQGKLVAGCTVGSGCDVVLSSRWSTLFGMPTSFWGFLTYALLAAIAWNKRAAQQWKWAWVVSLFGLLYSLYLTSISLFVLQAACPYCLTSVGLMTLIFITVTFQRPARLPGFSWGPWLAKGVGGALVVILTLHLHYAGYLGKAEGPEDPWIQGLAQHLSKIDAKFYGASWCPHCADQKEMFGSSVKRLPYVECSPAGPSAPQADVCKEKNIQSYPTWIINGERYTGIQPLDSLAQISKYNAQGSKP
;
A
#
# COMPACT_ATOMS: atom_id res chain seq x y z
N MET A 1 -34.17 -64.57 -44.25
CA MET A 1 -33.79 -64.51 -42.82
C MET A 1 -32.85 -63.32 -42.65
N ALA A 2 -33.38 -62.19 -42.18
CA ALA A 2 -32.67 -60.92 -42.05
C ALA A 2 -31.94 -60.83 -40.70
N LYS A 3 -30.67 -60.40 -40.71
CA LYS A 3 -29.90 -60.05 -39.50
C LYS A 3 -30.49 -58.80 -38.85
N PRO A 4 -30.66 -58.72 -37.52
CA PRO A 4 -30.99 -57.46 -36.87
C PRO A 4 -29.73 -56.59 -36.76
N ALA A 5 -29.79 -55.40 -37.36
CA ALA A 5 -28.79 -54.36 -37.22
C ALA A 5 -28.85 -53.75 -35.81
N THR A 6 -27.69 -53.66 -35.19
CA THR A 6 -27.44 -53.06 -33.87
C THR A 6 -27.68 -51.55 -33.92
N ASN A 7 -28.71 -51.08 -33.22
CA ASN A 7 -29.04 -49.66 -33.14
C ASN A 7 -28.16 -48.99 -32.06
N LYS A 8 -26.98 -48.52 -32.47
CA LYS A 8 -26.05 -47.76 -31.60
C LYS A 8 -26.59 -46.34 -31.44
N LYS A 9 -27.35 -46.08 -30.36
CA LYS A 9 -27.77 -44.73 -29.97
C LYS A 9 -26.54 -43.82 -29.85
N LEU A 10 -26.36 -42.91 -30.80
CA LEU A 10 -25.39 -41.82 -30.66
C LEU A 10 -25.85 -40.88 -29.55
N ASN A 11 -25.19 -40.97 -28.39
CA ASN A 11 -25.28 -40.00 -27.32
C ASN A 11 -24.57 -38.70 -27.74
N THR A 12 -25.28 -37.78 -28.39
CA THR A 12 -24.83 -36.39 -28.48
C THR A 12 -25.18 -35.67 -27.18
N LYS A 13 -24.24 -35.67 -26.23
CA LYS A 13 -24.28 -34.72 -25.10
C LYS A 13 -24.31 -33.30 -25.69
N PRO A 14 -25.31 -32.46 -25.37
CA PRO A 14 -25.29 -31.08 -25.80
C PRO A 14 -24.10 -30.39 -25.11
N THR A 15 -23.09 -30.05 -25.88
CA THR A 15 -21.96 -29.23 -25.44
C THR A 15 -22.54 -27.92 -24.90
N ALA A 16 -22.33 -27.65 -23.62
CA ALA A 16 -22.83 -26.46 -22.95
C ALA A 16 -22.31 -25.20 -23.66
N GLN A 17 -23.11 -24.62 -24.56
CA GLN A 17 -22.78 -23.37 -25.23
C GLN A 17 -22.62 -22.28 -24.18
N ALA A 18 -21.44 -21.65 -24.15
CA ALA A 18 -21.15 -20.55 -23.24
C ALA A 18 -22.10 -19.38 -23.54
N SER A 19 -22.83 -18.89 -22.54
CA SER A 19 -23.67 -17.71 -22.72
C SER A 19 -22.79 -16.48 -22.96
N LEU A 20 -23.00 -15.82 -24.10
CA LEU A 20 -22.34 -14.57 -24.46
C LEU A 20 -23.23 -13.39 -24.02
N ARG A 21 -22.64 -12.35 -23.43
CA ARG A 21 -23.34 -11.10 -23.10
C ARG A 21 -23.53 -10.27 -24.38
N GLY A 22 -24.67 -9.60 -24.52
CA GLY A 22 -24.97 -8.69 -25.64
C GLY A 22 -24.14 -7.40 -25.65
N GLY A 23 -23.46 -7.08 -24.55
CA GLY A 23 -22.56 -5.94 -24.42
C GLY A 23 -21.72 -6.01 -23.14
N PRO A 24 -20.82 -5.02 -22.91
CA PRO A 24 -20.05 -4.92 -21.68
C PRO A 24 -20.94 -4.81 -20.44
N ASN A 25 -20.39 -5.20 -19.30
CA ASN A 25 -21.04 -5.00 -18.01
C ASN A 25 -20.91 -3.52 -17.58
N TRP A 26 -21.80 -2.67 -18.10
CA TRP A 26 -21.79 -1.23 -17.86
C TRP A 26 -21.79 -0.84 -16.37
N PRO A 27 -22.64 -1.42 -15.49
CA PRO A 27 -22.60 -1.09 -14.06
C PRO A 27 -21.24 -1.36 -13.42
N LEU A 28 -20.65 -2.54 -13.69
CA LEU A 28 -19.32 -2.89 -13.19
C LEU A 28 -18.26 -1.92 -13.70
N PHE A 29 -18.31 -1.57 -14.99
CA PHE A 29 -17.33 -0.69 -15.60
C PHE A 29 -17.35 0.72 -15.02
N VAL A 30 -18.53 1.32 -14.88
CA VAL A 30 -18.67 2.69 -14.35
C VAL A 30 -18.18 2.74 -12.90
N LEU A 31 -18.58 1.79 -12.05
CA LEU A 31 -18.11 1.70 -10.67
C LEU A 31 -16.59 1.50 -10.60
N ALA A 32 -16.03 0.64 -11.47
CA ALA A 32 -14.60 0.42 -11.55
C ALA A 32 -13.84 1.69 -11.98
N LEU A 33 -14.34 2.45 -12.95
CA LEU A 33 -13.73 3.72 -13.36
C LEU A 33 -13.73 4.77 -12.24
N LEU A 34 -14.82 4.85 -11.46
CA LEU A 34 -14.86 5.73 -10.28
C LEU A 34 -13.80 5.32 -9.25
N GLY A 35 -13.66 4.02 -8.99
CA GLY A 35 -12.60 3.49 -8.12
C GLY A 35 -11.21 3.78 -8.66
N MET A 36 -10.99 3.58 -9.96
CA MET A 36 -9.72 3.92 -10.62
C MET A 36 -9.38 5.41 -10.47
N ALA A 37 -10.35 6.31 -10.65
CA ALA A 37 -10.12 7.75 -10.55
C ALA A 37 -9.69 8.14 -9.12
N VAL A 38 -10.37 7.62 -8.09
CA VAL A 38 -10.01 7.84 -6.69
C VAL A 38 -8.61 7.29 -6.39
N SER A 39 -8.35 6.03 -6.76
CA SER A 39 -7.06 5.38 -6.52
C SER A 39 -5.91 6.05 -7.27
N ALA A 40 -6.12 6.48 -8.51
CA ALA A 40 -5.13 7.18 -9.32
C ALA A 40 -4.77 8.53 -8.70
N TYR A 41 -5.77 9.29 -8.24
CA TYR A 41 -5.57 10.56 -7.54
C TYR A 41 -4.71 10.39 -6.28
N LEU A 42 -5.02 9.40 -5.44
CA LEU A 42 -4.24 9.12 -4.23
C LEU A 42 -2.82 8.63 -4.54
N THR A 43 -2.66 7.79 -5.56
CA THR A 43 -1.34 7.31 -6.00
C THR A 43 -0.47 8.47 -6.45
N TYR A 44 -1.01 9.35 -7.30
CA TYR A 44 -0.32 10.54 -7.79
C TYR A 44 0.05 11.50 -6.65
N SER A 45 -0.88 11.74 -5.71
CA SER A 45 -0.64 12.62 -4.57
C SER A 45 0.46 12.07 -3.65
N SER A 46 0.48 10.76 -3.43
CA SER A 46 1.49 10.07 -2.64
C SER A 46 2.90 10.20 -3.25
N TRP A 47 3.07 9.98 -4.56
CA TRP A 47 4.38 10.13 -5.22
C TRP A 47 4.88 11.58 -5.25
N GLN A 48 3.97 12.55 -5.34
CA GLN A 48 4.31 13.97 -5.31
C GLN A 48 4.59 14.48 -3.88
N GLY A 49 4.33 13.68 -2.84
CA GLY A 49 4.40 14.11 -1.44
C GLY A 49 3.44 15.26 -1.13
N LYS A 50 2.31 15.36 -1.85
CA LYS A 50 1.33 16.43 -1.69
C LYS A 50 0.23 16.00 -0.72
N LEU A 51 -0.28 16.96 0.04
CA LEU A 51 -1.48 16.78 0.84
C LEU A 51 -2.68 16.47 -0.07
N VAL A 52 -3.48 15.51 0.37
CA VAL A 52 -4.69 15.09 -0.33
C VAL A 52 -5.81 16.09 -0.04
N ALA A 53 -6.62 16.40 -1.05
CA ALA A 53 -7.70 17.38 -0.93
C ALA A 53 -8.67 16.99 0.19
N GLY A 54 -9.02 17.96 1.04
CA GLY A 54 -9.87 17.72 2.21
C GLY A 54 -9.17 16.99 3.37
N CYS A 55 -7.89 16.66 3.25
CA CYS A 55 -7.07 16.14 4.33
C CYS A 55 -6.05 17.21 4.74
N THR A 56 -6.13 17.70 5.97
CA THR A 56 -5.16 18.64 6.54
C THR A 56 -4.06 17.87 7.27
N VAL A 57 -2.88 18.48 7.43
CA VAL A 57 -1.78 17.91 8.22
C VAL A 57 -2.28 17.53 9.61
N GLY A 58 -1.98 16.30 10.06
CA GLY A 58 -2.40 15.79 11.36
C GLY A 58 -3.87 15.42 11.48
N SER A 59 -4.68 15.58 10.43
CA SER A 59 -6.07 15.07 10.43
C SER A 59 -6.09 13.54 10.41
N GLY A 60 -7.22 12.94 10.82
CA GLY A 60 -7.37 11.48 10.77
C GLY A 60 -7.15 10.88 9.37
N CYS A 61 -7.48 11.61 8.31
CA CYS A 61 -7.16 11.20 6.94
C CYS A 61 -5.65 11.16 6.67
N ASP A 62 -4.92 12.18 7.13
CA ASP A 62 -3.47 12.29 6.97
C ASP A 62 -2.74 11.18 7.74
N VAL A 63 -3.15 10.91 8.97
CA VAL A 63 -2.63 9.79 9.79
C VAL A 63 -2.80 8.43 9.08
N VAL A 64 -3.95 8.20 8.44
CA VAL A 64 -4.20 6.95 7.71
C VAL A 64 -3.37 6.85 6.44
N LEU A 65 -3.26 7.93 5.67
CA LEU A 65 -2.53 7.97 4.40
C LEU A 65 -1.00 8.00 4.56
N SER A 66 -0.51 8.48 5.70
CA SER A 66 0.90 8.40 6.07
C SER A 66 1.25 7.08 6.77
N SER A 67 0.26 6.22 7.06
CA SER A 67 0.45 4.98 7.84
C SER A 67 1.27 3.87 7.15
N ARG A 68 1.81 2.90 7.90
CA ARG A 68 2.46 1.72 7.31
C ARG A 68 1.54 0.94 6.38
N TRP A 69 0.24 0.98 6.65
CA TRP A 69 -0.76 0.29 5.83
C TRP A 69 -1.03 1.02 4.50
N SER A 70 -0.54 2.25 4.35
CA SER A 70 -0.63 3.01 3.09
C SER A 70 0.46 2.65 2.09
N THR A 71 1.44 1.81 2.45
CA THR A 71 2.49 1.32 1.54
C THR A 71 2.53 -0.20 1.53
N LEU A 72 2.56 -0.81 0.35
CA LEU A 72 2.63 -2.25 0.15
C LEU A 72 3.72 -2.55 -0.89
N PHE A 73 4.72 -3.33 -0.47
CA PHE A 73 5.90 -3.67 -1.29
C PHE A 73 6.62 -2.43 -1.88
N GLY A 74 6.76 -1.37 -1.06
CA GLY A 74 7.44 -0.13 -1.46
C GLY A 74 6.60 0.82 -2.34
N MET A 75 5.38 0.44 -2.69
CA MET A 75 4.46 1.25 -3.49
C MET A 75 3.23 1.64 -2.68
N PRO A 76 2.58 2.78 -2.95
CA PRO A 76 1.35 3.15 -2.25
C PRO A 76 0.27 2.06 -2.39
N THR A 77 -0.46 1.74 -1.32
CA THR A 77 -1.57 0.78 -1.36
C THR A 77 -2.66 1.22 -2.36
N SER A 78 -2.81 2.54 -2.58
CA SER A 78 -3.66 3.12 -3.62
C SER A 78 -3.27 2.70 -5.04
N PHE A 79 -2.00 2.43 -5.32
CA PHE A 79 -1.54 1.91 -6.61
C PHE A 79 -2.07 0.49 -6.87
N TRP A 80 -2.00 -0.38 -5.86
CA TRP A 80 -2.58 -1.73 -5.94
C TRP A 80 -4.11 -1.70 -6.07
N GLY A 81 -4.75 -0.72 -5.41
CA GLY A 81 -6.17 -0.42 -5.61
C GLY A 81 -6.49 -0.04 -7.07
N PHE A 82 -5.70 0.86 -7.66
CA PHE A 82 -5.83 1.26 -9.06
C PHE A 82 -5.75 0.04 -10.00
N LEU A 83 -4.76 -0.84 -9.81
CA LEU A 83 -4.62 -2.05 -10.62
C LEU A 83 -5.83 -2.98 -10.47
N THR A 84 -6.36 -3.10 -9.26
CA THR A 84 -7.56 -3.92 -8.98
C THR A 84 -8.78 -3.37 -9.71
N TYR A 85 -9.02 -2.06 -9.65
CA TYR A 85 -10.12 -1.44 -10.37
C TYR A 85 -9.92 -1.49 -11.89
N ALA A 86 -8.70 -1.32 -12.39
CA ALA A 86 -8.38 -1.48 -13.80
C ALA A 86 -8.65 -2.91 -14.30
N LEU A 87 -8.30 -3.92 -13.49
CA LEU A 87 -8.62 -5.32 -13.78
C LEU A 87 -10.13 -5.55 -13.82
N LEU A 88 -10.90 -4.99 -12.88
CA LEU A 88 -12.36 -5.08 -12.89
C LEU A 88 -12.98 -4.40 -14.12
N ALA A 89 -12.46 -3.24 -14.52
CA ALA A 89 -12.86 -2.54 -15.75
C ALA A 89 -12.59 -3.40 -17.00
N ALA A 90 -11.41 -4.03 -17.08
CA ALA A 90 -11.08 -4.96 -18.17
C ALA A 90 -11.99 -6.21 -18.17
N ILE A 91 -12.28 -6.79 -17.00
CA ILE A 91 -13.20 -7.91 -16.86
C ILE A 91 -14.61 -7.53 -17.33
N ALA A 92 -15.05 -6.28 -17.15
CA ALA A 92 -16.36 -5.81 -17.60
C ALA A 92 -16.57 -5.95 -19.13
N TRP A 93 -15.50 -5.94 -19.93
CA TRP A 93 -15.56 -6.14 -21.39
C TRP A 93 -15.58 -7.61 -21.83
N ASN A 94 -15.39 -8.56 -20.90
CA ASN A 94 -15.38 -9.98 -21.24
C ASN A 94 -16.79 -10.45 -21.60
N LYS A 95 -16.99 -10.81 -22.89
CA LYS A 95 -18.29 -11.25 -23.41
C LYS A 95 -18.74 -12.61 -22.87
N ARG A 96 -17.83 -13.46 -22.36
CA ARG A 96 -18.17 -14.78 -21.82
C ARG A 96 -18.81 -14.62 -20.44
N ALA A 97 -20.14 -14.62 -20.36
CA ALA A 97 -20.89 -14.22 -19.16
C ALA A 97 -20.49 -15.02 -17.90
N ALA A 98 -20.34 -16.33 -18.03
CA ALA A 98 -19.94 -17.20 -16.92
C ALA A 98 -18.53 -16.90 -16.42
N GLN A 99 -17.57 -16.67 -17.33
CA GLN A 99 -16.17 -16.39 -17.00
C GLN A 99 -16.03 -14.98 -16.42
N GLN A 100 -16.66 -14.00 -17.07
CA GLN A 100 -16.70 -12.61 -16.61
C GLN A 100 -17.24 -12.54 -15.18
N TRP A 101 -18.37 -13.19 -14.91
CA TRP A 101 -18.97 -13.19 -13.57
C TRP A 101 -18.06 -13.85 -12.54
N LYS A 102 -17.49 -15.03 -12.84
CA LYS A 102 -16.58 -15.75 -11.92
C LYS A 102 -15.37 -14.90 -11.53
N TRP A 103 -14.67 -14.30 -12.49
CA TRP A 103 -13.50 -13.47 -12.20
C TRP A 103 -13.88 -12.17 -11.50
N ALA A 104 -14.91 -11.47 -11.97
CA ALA A 104 -15.38 -10.24 -11.32
C ALA A 104 -15.76 -10.50 -9.86
N TRP A 105 -16.41 -11.63 -9.58
CA TRP A 105 -16.84 -11.99 -8.25
C TRP A 105 -15.65 -12.31 -7.34
N VAL A 106 -14.66 -13.08 -7.81
CA VAL A 106 -13.45 -13.40 -7.02
C VAL A 106 -12.63 -12.14 -6.73
N VAL A 107 -12.38 -11.31 -7.75
CA VAL A 107 -11.60 -10.07 -7.59
C VAL A 107 -12.32 -9.08 -6.67
N SER A 108 -13.63 -8.90 -6.84
CA SER A 108 -14.40 -8.01 -5.97
C SER A 108 -14.55 -8.52 -4.54
N LEU A 109 -14.67 -9.85 -4.31
CA LEU A 109 -14.64 -10.42 -2.97
C LEU A 109 -13.31 -10.12 -2.28
N PHE A 110 -12.19 -10.40 -2.96
CA PHE A 110 -10.87 -10.14 -2.41
C PHE A 110 -10.67 -8.64 -2.12
N GLY A 111 -11.02 -7.77 -3.08
CA GLY A 111 -10.94 -6.31 -2.93
C GLY A 111 -11.79 -5.79 -1.78
N LEU A 112 -13.02 -6.32 -1.61
CA LEU A 112 -13.90 -5.97 -0.49
C LEU A 112 -13.30 -6.40 0.85
N LEU A 113 -12.85 -7.65 0.99
CA LEU A 113 -12.27 -8.15 2.23
C LEU A 113 -10.99 -7.40 2.61
N TYR A 114 -10.12 -7.12 1.65
CA TYR A 114 -8.92 -6.34 1.88
C TYR A 114 -9.24 -4.88 2.24
N SER A 115 -10.22 -4.26 1.57
CA SER A 115 -10.66 -2.90 1.92
C SER A 115 -11.30 -2.85 3.30
N LEU A 116 -12.11 -3.85 3.68
CA LEU A 116 -12.66 -3.98 5.03
C LEU A 116 -11.56 -4.13 6.06
N TYR A 117 -10.55 -4.97 5.80
CA TYR A 117 -9.38 -5.12 6.66
C TYR A 117 -8.68 -3.76 6.90
N LEU A 118 -8.34 -3.03 5.85
CA LEU A 118 -7.70 -1.71 5.99
C LEU A 118 -8.59 -0.69 6.70
N THR A 119 -9.90 -0.68 6.42
CA THR A 119 -10.86 0.18 7.12
C THR A 119 -10.96 -0.19 8.60
N SER A 120 -10.95 -1.48 8.95
CA SER A 120 -10.92 -1.92 10.35
C SER A 120 -9.65 -1.48 11.06
N ILE A 121 -8.48 -1.60 10.42
CA ILE A 121 -7.23 -1.06 10.98
C ILE A 121 -7.33 0.46 11.19
N SER A 122 -7.84 1.20 10.20
CA SER A 122 -8.05 2.65 10.30
C SER A 122 -8.89 3.03 11.51
N LEU A 123 -10.02 2.36 11.73
CA LEU A 123 -10.97 2.72 12.78
C LEU A 123 -10.59 2.21 14.17
N PHE A 124 -10.02 1.00 14.28
CA PHE A 124 -9.79 0.35 15.57
C PHE A 124 -8.34 0.47 16.05
N VAL A 125 -7.37 0.49 15.15
CA VAL A 125 -5.94 0.54 15.51
C VAL A 125 -5.42 1.97 15.42
N LEU A 126 -5.73 2.68 14.34
CA LEU A 126 -5.33 4.09 14.17
C LEU A 126 -6.32 5.08 14.80
N GLN A 127 -7.52 4.61 15.17
CA GLN A 127 -8.60 5.44 15.73
C GLN A 127 -8.91 6.68 14.88
N ALA A 128 -8.79 6.55 13.56
CA ALA A 128 -8.89 7.64 12.60
C ALA A 128 -9.78 7.26 11.41
N ALA A 129 -10.53 8.24 10.90
CA ALA A 129 -11.39 8.07 9.73
C ALA A 129 -10.78 8.77 8.50
N CYS A 130 -10.67 8.03 7.40
CA CYS A 130 -10.24 8.57 6.11
C CYS A 130 -11.41 8.52 5.10
N PRO A 131 -11.90 9.67 4.59
CA PRO A 131 -13.04 9.70 3.67
C PRO A 131 -12.76 8.95 2.36
N TYR A 132 -11.50 8.95 1.91
CA TYR A 132 -11.07 8.22 0.72
C TYR A 132 -11.09 6.71 0.91
N CYS A 133 -10.64 6.20 2.08
CA CYS A 133 -10.73 4.79 2.41
C CYS A 133 -12.20 4.34 2.54
N LEU A 134 -13.05 5.18 3.14
CA LEU A 134 -14.49 4.92 3.25
C LEU A 134 -15.18 4.91 1.87
N THR A 135 -14.76 5.78 0.97
CA THR A 135 -15.22 5.79 -0.42
C THR A 135 -14.79 4.51 -1.13
N SER A 136 -13.54 4.07 -0.95
CA SER A 136 -13.04 2.83 -1.56
C SER A 136 -13.78 1.59 -1.05
N VAL A 137 -14.02 1.45 0.26
CA VAL A 137 -14.78 0.30 0.79
C VAL A 137 -16.24 0.36 0.34
N GLY A 138 -16.84 1.55 0.23
CA GLY A 138 -18.16 1.76 -0.34
C GLY A 138 -18.24 1.31 -1.80
N LEU A 139 -17.29 1.72 -2.64
CA LEU A 139 -17.21 1.32 -4.05
C LEU A 139 -17.02 -0.19 -4.21
N MET A 140 -16.10 -0.81 -3.46
CA MET A 140 -15.93 -2.27 -3.49
C MET A 140 -17.17 -3.02 -3.03
N THR A 141 -17.89 -2.51 -2.03
CA THR A 141 -19.15 -3.08 -1.56
C THR A 141 -20.21 -3.01 -2.64
N LEU A 142 -20.38 -1.85 -3.28
CA LEU A 142 -21.32 -1.67 -4.40
C LEU A 142 -20.99 -2.59 -5.58
N ILE A 143 -19.71 -2.72 -5.93
CA ILE A 143 -19.25 -3.63 -6.98
C ILE A 143 -19.57 -5.07 -6.61
N PHE A 144 -19.22 -5.52 -5.41
CA PHE A 144 -19.45 -6.90 -4.98
C PHE A 144 -20.95 -7.26 -4.96
N ILE A 145 -21.78 -6.35 -4.45
CA ILE A 145 -23.25 -6.46 -4.47
C ILE A 145 -23.74 -6.58 -5.92
N THR A 146 -23.35 -5.64 -6.79
CA THR A 146 -23.75 -5.61 -8.20
C THR A 146 -23.37 -6.90 -8.91
N VAL A 147 -22.13 -7.35 -8.77
CA VAL A 147 -21.64 -8.59 -9.40
C VAL A 147 -22.40 -9.80 -8.85
N THR A 148 -22.65 -9.86 -7.54
CA THR A 148 -23.41 -10.96 -6.91
C THR A 148 -24.83 -11.05 -7.46
N PHE A 149 -25.53 -9.93 -7.62
CA PHE A 149 -26.88 -9.89 -8.18
C PHE A 149 -26.93 -10.16 -9.70
N GLN A 150 -25.87 -9.84 -10.44
CA GLN A 150 -25.77 -10.10 -11.88
C GLN A 150 -25.40 -11.55 -12.24
N ARG A 151 -25.60 -12.50 -11.32
CA ARG A 151 -25.27 -13.91 -11.55
C ARG A 151 -26.01 -14.47 -12.78
N PRO A 152 -25.29 -15.04 -13.76
CA PRO A 152 -25.93 -15.74 -14.87
C PRO A 152 -26.78 -16.94 -14.39
N ALA A 153 -27.96 -17.12 -14.98
CA ALA A 153 -28.86 -18.23 -14.64
C ALA A 153 -28.25 -19.62 -14.92
N ARG A 154 -27.39 -19.72 -15.94
CA ARG A 154 -26.70 -20.96 -16.32
C ARG A 154 -25.22 -20.88 -15.96
N LEU A 155 -24.86 -21.43 -14.79
CA LEU A 155 -23.48 -21.67 -14.39
C LEU A 155 -23.26 -23.18 -14.25
N PRO A 156 -22.73 -23.87 -15.28
CA PRO A 156 -22.51 -25.31 -15.21
C PRO A 156 -21.50 -25.66 -14.12
N GLY A 157 -21.86 -26.63 -13.27
CA GLY A 157 -21.00 -27.12 -12.18
C GLY A 157 -20.77 -26.15 -11.02
N PHE A 158 -21.61 -25.12 -10.85
CA PHE A 158 -21.47 -24.14 -9.78
C PHE A 158 -22.31 -24.48 -8.54
N SER A 159 -21.70 -24.36 -7.37
CA SER A 159 -22.35 -24.51 -6.06
C SER A 159 -21.82 -23.44 -5.10
N TRP A 160 -22.72 -22.76 -4.37
CA TRP A 160 -22.35 -21.64 -3.50
C TRP A 160 -21.40 -22.01 -2.36
N GLY A 161 -21.63 -23.13 -1.66
CA GLY A 161 -20.84 -23.52 -0.48
C GLY A 161 -19.34 -23.64 -0.77
N PRO A 162 -18.92 -24.57 -1.65
CA PRO A 162 -17.52 -24.72 -2.04
C PRO A 162 -16.91 -23.46 -2.67
N TRP A 163 -17.70 -22.68 -3.40
CA TRP A 163 -17.24 -21.45 -4.03
C TRP A 163 -16.90 -20.37 -3.02
N LEU A 164 -17.81 -20.10 -2.07
CA LEU A 164 -17.59 -19.16 -0.96
C LEU A 164 -16.44 -19.63 -0.06
N ALA A 165 -16.42 -20.91 0.33
CA ALA A 165 -15.39 -21.45 1.20
C ALA A 165 -13.98 -21.28 0.60
N LYS A 166 -13.81 -21.59 -0.69
CA LYS A 166 -12.53 -21.38 -1.40
C LYS A 166 -12.19 -19.91 -1.56
N GLY A 167 -13.16 -19.07 -1.93
CA GLY A 167 -12.96 -17.64 -2.12
C GLY A 167 -12.55 -16.93 -0.83
N VAL A 168 -13.33 -17.12 0.24
CA VAL A 168 -13.06 -16.54 1.56
C VAL A 168 -11.80 -17.14 2.17
N GLY A 169 -11.63 -18.46 2.12
CA GLY A 169 -10.44 -19.13 2.64
C GLY A 169 -9.15 -18.61 1.98
N GLY A 170 -9.14 -18.50 0.65
CA GLY A 170 -8.01 -17.94 -0.08
C GLY A 170 -7.75 -16.47 0.27
N ALA A 171 -8.80 -15.64 0.35
CA ALA A 171 -8.66 -14.24 0.71
C ALA A 171 -8.14 -14.05 2.14
N LEU A 172 -8.61 -14.84 3.11
CA LEU A 172 -8.15 -14.78 4.50
C LEU A 172 -6.69 -15.17 4.63
N VAL A 173 -6.23 -16.20 3.92
CA VAL A 173 -4.81 -16.57 3.89
C VAL A 173 -3.96 -15.41 3.40
N VAL A 174 -4.34 -14.78 2.28
CA VAL A 174 -3.59 -13.64 1.72
C VAL A 174 -3.62 -12.45 2.68
N ILE A 175 -4.77 -12.10 3.25
CA ILE A 175 -4.90 -10.98 4.20
C ILE A 175 -4.06 -11.24 5.45
N LEU A 176 -4.05 -12.46 5.97
CA LEU A 176 -3.22 -12.84 7.11
C LEU A 176 -1.73 -12.70 6.77
N THR A 177 -1.29 -13.20 5.61
CA THR A 177 0.10 -13.02 5.17
C THR A 177 0.48 -11.55 5.05
N LEU A 178 -0.39 -10.73 4.44
CA LEU A 178 -0.18 -9.29 4.34
C LEU A 178 -0.13 -8.64 5.72
N HIS A 179 -1.01 -9.02 6.64
CA HIS A 179 -1.00 -8.53 8.02
C HIS A 179 0.33 -8.84 8.72
N LEU A 180 0.81 -10.09 8.62
CA LEU A 180 2.11 -10.50 9.17
C LEU A 180 3.27 -9.73 8.55
N HIS A 181 3.18 -9.39 7.25
CA HIS A 181 4.13 -8.50 6.60
C HIS A 181 4.08 -7.08 7.18
N TYR A 182 2.89 -6.45 7.27
CA TYR A 182 2.72 -5.12 7.88
C TYR A 182 3.15 -5.05 9.35
N ALA A 183 2.95 -6.14 10.09
CA ALA A 183 3.34 -6.25 11.49
C ALA A 183 4.85 -6.44 11.68
N GLY A 184 5.62 -6.63 10.60
CA GLY A 184 7.07 -6.76 10.65
C GLY A 184 7.57 -8.19 10.90
N TYR A 185 6.67 -9.17 11.07
CA TYR A 185 7.05 -10.56 11.36
C TYR A 185 7.67 -11.29 10.16
N LEU A 186 7.39 -10.82 8.94
CA LEU A 186 7.98 -11.35 7.71
C LEU A 186 9.11 -10.46 7.14
N GLY A 187 9.65 -9.54 7.97
CA GLY A 187 10.64 -8.52 7.61
C GLY A 187 10.19 -7.13 8.04
N LYS A 188 11.11 -6.22 8.42
CA LYS A 188 10.77 -4.87 8.94
C LYS A 188 9.92 -4.08 7.91
N ALA A 189 8.61 -4.04 8.11
CA ALA A 189 7.75 -3.08 7.41
C ALA A 189 8.08 -1.69 7.96
N GLU A 190 8.65 -0.83 7.12
CA GLU A 190 8.84 0.59 7.46
C GLU A 190 7.48 1.17 7.89
N GLY A 191 7.42 1.72 9.11
CA GLY A 191 6.20 2.24 9.73
C GLY A 191 5.56 3.41 8.96
N PRO A 192 4.41 3.94 9.43
CA PRO A 192 3.96 5.26 9.02
C PRO A 192 5.11 6.27 9.03
N GLU A 193 5.23 7.15 8.03
CA GLU A 193 6.12 8.31 8.17
C GLU A 193 5.41 9.32 9.08
N ASP A 194 5.93 9.52 10.30
CA ASP A 194 5.40 10.53 11.21
C ASP A 194 5.55 11.93 10.58
N PRO A 195 4.47 12.71 10.41
CA PRO A 195 4.53 14.01 9.72
C PRO A 195 5.48 15.02 10.38
N TRP A 196 5.61 15.00 11.71
CA TRP A 196 6.51 15.88 12.43
C TRP A 196 7.96 15.47 12.21
N ILE A 197 8.27 14.16 12.25
CA ILE A 197 9.61 13.62 11.96
C ILE A 197 9.98 13.85 10.49
N GLN A 198 9.04 13.65 9.56
CA GLN A 198 9.23 13.95 8.14
C GLN A 198 9.58 15.42 7.93
N GLY A 199 8.80 16.32 8.54
CA GLY A 199 9.00 17.75 8.44
C GLY A 199 10.35 18.19 9.03
N LEU A 200 10.75 17.62 10.16
CA LEU A 200 12.08 17.83 10.75
C LEU A 200 13.20 17.36 9.81
N ALA A 201 13.09 16.16 9.24
CA ALA A 201 14.10 15.62 8.32
C ALA A 201 14.25 16.49 7.07
N GLN A 202 13.13 16.94 6.49
CA GLN A 202 13.13 17.87 5.35
C GLN A 202 13.74 19.22 5.72
N HIS A 203 13.39 19.76 6.89
CA HIS A 203 13.93 21.03 7.39
C HIS A 203 15.45 20.95 7.56
N LEU A 204 15.97 19.90 8.20
CA LEU A 204 17.41 19.66 8.38
C LEU A 204 18.15 19.66 7.02
N SER A 205 17.60 18.96 6.02
CA SER A 205 18.16 18.99 4.66
C SER A 205 18.08 20.36 4.00
N LYS A 206 16.99 21.11 4.21
CA LYS A 206 16.78 22.44 3.63
C LYS A 206 17.75 23.49 4.19
N ILE A 207 18.10 23.41 5.47
CA ILE A 207 19.06 24.31 6.12
C ILE A 207 20.52 23.90 5.93
N ASP A 208 20.78 22.90 5.07
CA ASP A 208 22.11 22.33 4.83
C ASP A 208 22.81 21.79 6.09
N ALA A 209 22.03 21.28 7.06
CA ALA A 209 22.59 20.50 8.15
C ALA A 209 23.32 19.27 7.58
N LYS A 210 24.34 18.76 8.28
CA LYS A 210 25.07 17.56 7.87
C LYS A 210 25.15 16.57 9.01
N PHE A 211 24.77 15.33 8.71
CA PHE A 211 24.84 14.19 9.62
C PHE A 211 25.98 13.26 9.18
N TYR A 212 27.13 13.39 9.82
CA TYR A 212 28.33 12.60 9.54
C TYR A 212 28.33 11.31 10.35
N GLY A 213 28.55 10.18 9.70
CA GLY A 213 28.68 8.90 10.38
C GLY A 213 29.15 7.78 9.47
N ALA A 214 29.18 6.56 9.99
CA ALA A 214 29.55 5.37 9.21
C ALA A 214 28.40 4.36 9.12
N SER A 215 28.32 3.63 8.01
CA SER A 215 27.31 2.57 7.82
C SER A 215 27.33 1.46 8.88
N TRP A 216 28.50 1.12 9.45
CA TRP A 216 28.64 0.13 10.53
C TRP A 216 28.57 0.72 11.94
N CYS A 217 28.42 2.03 12.08
CA CYS A 217 28.44 2.68 13.39
C CYS A 217 27.09 2.42 14.09
N PRO A 218 27.07 1.74 15.26
CA PRO A 218 25.83 1.39 15.96
C PRO A 218 25.05 2.63 16.38
N HIS A 219 25.72 3.63 16.96
CA HIS A 219 25.08 4.90 17.34
C HIS A 219 24.51 5.69 16.15
N CYS A 220 25.07 5.48 14.97
CA CYS A 220 24.57 6.08 13.73
C CYS A 220 23.31 5.35 13.25
N ALA A 221 23.24 4.04 13.46
CA ALA A 221 22.03 3.26 13.24
C ALA A 221 20.93 3.68 14.22
N ASP A 222 21.24 3.85 15.52
CA ASP A 222 20.30 4.33 16.54
C ASP A 222 19.71 5.70 16.14
N GLN A 223 20.57 6.65 15.74
CA GLN A 223 20.13 7.96 15.27
C GLN A 223 19.20 7.85 14.04
N LYS A 224 19.55 7.00 13.07
CA LYS A 224 18.76 6.77 11.84
C LYS A 224 17.41 6.14 12.15
N GLU A 225 17.37 5.22 13.11
CA GLU A 225 16.14 4.53 13.54
C GLU A 225 15.13 5.50 14.16
N MET A 226 15.60 6.52 14.90
CA MET A 226 14.72 7.58 15.42
C MET A 226 13.94 8.32 14.32
N PHE A 227 14.50 8.41 13.11
CA PHE A 227 13.82 9.03 11.96
C PHE A 227 12.87 8.08 11.23
N GLY A 228 12.85 6.79 11.56
CA GLY A 228 11.98 5.80 10.94
C GLY A 228 12.08 5.82 9.41
N SER A 229 10.94 5.88 8.73
CA SER A 229 10.85 5.98 7.27
C SER A 229 11.38 7.32 6.71
N SER A 230 11.51 8.36 7.55
CA SER A 230 12.08 9.67 7.15
C SER A 230 13.60 9.63 6.99
N VAL A 231 14.27 8.53 7.37
CA VAL A 231 15.74 8.38 7.30
C VAL A 231 16.30 8.69 5.92
N LYS A 232 15.56 8.38 4.85
CA LYS A 232 15.95 8.60 3.45
C LYS A 232 16.08 10.07 3.08
N ARG A 233 15.53 10.97 3.91
CA ARG A 233 15.56 12.43 3.71
C ARG A 233 16.68 13.11 4.49
N LEU A 234 17.38 12.38 5.36
CA LEU A 234 18.43 12.95 6.17
C LEU A 234 19.61 13.40 5.31
N PRO A 235 20.26 14.52 5.65
CA PRO A 235 21.46 14.98 4.97
C PRO A 235 22.70 14.21 5.48
N TYR A 236 22.70 12.89 5.26
CA TYR A 236 23.73 11.97 5.72
C TYR A 236 24.98 12.03 4.84
N VAL A 237 26.15 12.00 5.49
CA VAL A 237 27.46 11.93 4.86
C VAL A 237 28.18 10.68 5.37
N GLU A 238 28.45 9.75 4.45
CA GLU A 238 29.21 8.53 4.74
C GLU A 238 30.69 8.86 4.90
N CYS A 239 31.19 8.72 6.13
CA CYS A 239 32.56 9.05 6.46
C CYS A 239 33.55 7.91 6.28
N SER A 240 33.10 6.68 6.05
CA SER A 240 34.03 5.61 5.70
C SER A 240 33.33 4.60 4.79
N PRO A 241 33.35 4.81 3.47
CA PRO A 241 32.68 3.90 2.53
C PRO A 241 33.37 2.54 2.42
N ALA A 242 34.63 2.43 2.83
CA ALA A 242 35.48 1.24 2.66
C ALA A 242 35.58 0.33 3.90
N GLY A 243 34.82 0.61 4.96
CA GLY A 243 34.76 -0.26 6.15
C GLY A 243 35.52 0.26 7.39
N PRO A 244 35.31 -0.40 8.56
CA PRO A 244 35.82 0.07 9.86
C PRO A 244 37.33 0.28 9.96
N SER A 245 38.08 -0.53 9.21
CA SER A 245 39.55 -0.52 9.22
C SER A 245 40.16 0.37 8.13
N ALA A 246 39.33 0.96 7.27
CA ALA A 246 39.79 1.83 6.20
C ALA A 246 39.97 3.28 6.70
N PRO A 247 40.86 4.07 6.09
CA PRO A 247 40.96 5.49 6.35
C PRO A 247 39.61 6.20 6.10
N GLN A 248 39.33 7.19 6.94
CA GLN A 248 38.15 8.04 6.79
C GLN A 248 38.12 8.73 5.41
N ALA A 249 36.94 8.97 4.86
CA ALA A 249 36.73 9.74 3.64
C ALA A 249 37.20 11.20 3.82
N ASP A 250 37.78 11.77 2.78
CA ASP A 250 38.41 13.10 2.86
C ASP A 250 37.41 14.20 3.23
N VAL A 251 36.15 14.08 2.79
CA VAL A 251 35.05 15.00 3.14
C VAL A 251 34.86 15.12 4.66
N CYS A 252 35.13 14.04 5.41
CA CYS A 252 35.02 14.03 6.87
C CYS A 252 36.34 14.41 7.55
N LYS A 253 37.49 14.10 6.94
CA LYS A 253 38.80 14.57 7.43
C LYS A 253 38.91 16.09 7.35
N GLU A 254 38.52 16.68 6.23
CA GLU A 254 38.51 18.14 6.02
C GLU A 254 37.62 18.87 7.03
N LYS A 255 36.53 18.22 7.43
CA LYS A 255 35.63 18.70 8.49
C LYS A 255 36.06 18.27 9.89
N ASN A 256 37.23 17.65 10.05
CA ASN A 256 37.78 17.17 11.33
C ASN A 256 36.73 16.38 12.14
N ILE A 257 36.06 15.40 11.52
CA ILE A 257 35.09 14.53 12.19
C ILE A 257 35.85 13.45 12.97
N GLN A 258 35.89 13.55 14.30
CA GLN A 258 36.65 12.62 15.16
C GLN A 258 35.82 11.43 15.67
N SER A 259 34.50 11.59 15.77
CA SER A 259 33.60 10.57 16.29
C SER A 259 32.29 10.52 15.52
N TYR A 260 31.59 9.39 15.60
CA TYR A 260 30.31 9.17 14.96
C TYR A 260 29.22 8.81 15.98
N PRO A 261 27.98 9.29 15.79
CA PRO A 261 27.60 10.30 14.81
C PRO A 261 28.09 11.71 15.19
N THR A 262 28.24 12.58 14.20
CA THR A 262 28.45 14.02 14.40
C THR A 262 27.49 14.81 13.52
N TRP A 263 26.79 15.77 14.10
CA TRP A 263 25.98 16.74 13.39
C TRP A 263 26.73 18.06 13.26
N ILE A 264 26.63 18.70 12.10
CA ILE A 264 26.96 20.11 11.91
C ILE A 264 25.69 20.82 11.46
N ILE A 265 25.17 21.73 12.29
CA ILE A 265 23.91 22.44 12.06
C ILE A 265 24.17 23.92 12.31
N ASN A 266 23.85 24.78 11.33
CA ASN A 266 24.11 26.23 11.42
C ASN A 266 25.57 26.58 11.76
N GLY A 267 26.52 25.75 11.34
CA GLY A 267 27.97 25.93 11.62
C GLY A 267 28.43 25.41 12.98
N GLU A 268 27.53 25.04 13.88
CA GLU A 268 27.86 24.45 15.18
C GLU A 268 27.94 22.93 15.12
N ARG A 269 28.81 22.34 15.93
CA ARG A 269 29.06 20.89 15.98
C ARG A 269 28.41 20.26 17.21
N TYR A 270 27.68 19.18 16.99
CA TYR A 270 27.05 18.36 18.03
C TYR A 270 27.49 16.91 17.85
N THR A 271 28.14 16.34 18.86
CA THR A 271 28.68 14.97 18.81
C THR A 271 27.77 13.99 19.53
N GLY A 272 27.73 12.75 19.06
CA GLY A 272 26.86 11.71 19.60
C GLY A 272 25.40 11.83 19.12
N ILE A 273 24.59 10.88 19.58
CA ILE A 273 23.17 10.80 19.22
C ILE A 273 22.45 12.02 19.78
N GLN A 274 21.65 12.66 18.92
CA GLN A 274 20.79 13.78 19.26
C GLN A 274 19.32 13.33 19.24
N PRO A 275 18.58 13.50 20.35
CA PRO A 275 17.13 13.32 20.34
C PRO A 275 16.46 14.22 19.29
N LEU A 276 15.34 13.77 18.73
CA LEU A 276 14.63 14.52 17.69
C LEU A 276 14.21 15.92 18.17
N ASP A 277 13.81 16.05 19.43
CA ASP A 277 13.48 17.35 20.06
C ASP A 277 14.69 18.29 20.08
N SER A 278 15.87 17.78 20.41
CA SER A 278 17.11 18.56 20.42
C SER A 278 17.46 19.00 19.01
N LEU A 279 17.34 18.12 18.02
CA LEU A 279 17.54 18.48 16.61
C LEU A 279 16.54 19.54 16.15
N ALA A 280 15.27 19.46 16.56
CA ALA A 280 14.28 20.48 16.26
C ALA A 280 14.63 21.84 16.89
N GLN A 281 15.03 21.86 18.16
CA GLN A 281 15.44 23.09 18.85
C GLN A 281 16.69 23.72 18.21
N ILE A 282 17.73 22.93 17.99
CA ILE A 282 19.01 23.38 17.40
C ILE A 282 18.81 23.92 15.98
N SER A 283 17.98 23.22 15.19
CA SER A 283 17.67 23.64 13.80
C SER A 283 16.62 24.75 13.72
N LYS A 284 16.05 25.19 14.85
CA LYS A 284 14.94 26.15 14.92
C LYS A 284 13.72 25.71 14.11
N TYR A 285 13.44 24.40 14.13
CA TYR A 285 12.27 23.82 13.49
C TYR A 285 11.03 24.07 14.35
N ASN A 286 10.18 25.01 13.91
CA ASN A 286 8.87 25.25 14.51
C ASN A 286 7.79 24.58 13.64
N ALA A 287 7.38 23.36 14.02
CA ALA A 287 6.30 22.67 13.33
C ALA A 287 4.94 23.34 13.64
N GLN A 288 4.13 23.59 12.61
CA GLN A 288 2.69 23.86 12.75
C GLN A 288 1.96 22.52 12.91
N GLY A 289 2.06 21.91 14.09
CA GLY A 289 1.47 20.61 14.39
C GLY A 289 2.00 20.07 15.72
N SER A 290 1.11 19.55 16.57
CA SER A 290 1.49 19.00 17.86
C SER A 290 2.41 17.80 17.71
N LYS A 291 3.46 17.80 18.53
CA LYS A 291 4.34 16.67 18.82
C LYS A 291 3.53 15.41 19.16
N PRO A 292 4.00 14.19 18.81
CA PRO A 292 3.43 12.97 19.38
C PRO A 292 3.54 12.94 20.91
#